data_AF-A0A1C3YRT9-F1
#
_entry.id   AF-A0A1C3YRT9-F1
#
_cell.length_a   1.000
_cell.length_b   1.000
_cell.length_c   1.000
_cell.angle_alpha   90.00
_cell.angle_beta   90.00
_cell.angle_gamma   90.00
#
_symmetry.space_group_name_H-M   'P 1'
#
loop_
_entity.id
_entity.type
_entity.pdbx_description
1 polymer ?
#
loop_
_entity_poly.entity_id
_entity_poly.type
_entity_poly.pdbx_seq_one_letter_code
_entity_poly.pdbx_strand_id
1 'polypeptide(L)'
;MSSKYIKFSMFVVTVLLILSFPKNLIFANELITKTSQNGLLLPVTRQNKVLAVSKDETRVLSNEIYYGNKRILIIGDSLSVGWDGTQVLKDNYPTVLKRLLNPRTLNNSFSSAGSQISGNDNGTPIFDLSNNVSRILKGNTIKHTDIVVLEIGINDLDYSRNNLGYVQQKLQANIQRLRNANPAIKIFGILPVTSYIPIKQSNYAIDQLKSALTDVYFSFGIPVLNVTDFGVANSPSDLGDKLVHPNQKTYRQMAKVISNWMNSNYIMLSDEHDSKQLFSSNGWQKNESNQWQYAVNNVLQSDYHEINGRGYYFDPKTKALVTNRNINYLGNRWYADKTGVLLKR
;
A
#
# COMPACT_ATOMS: atom_id res chain seq x y z
N MET A 1 49.74 7.25 -42.76
CA MET A 1 50.07 6.39 -43.91
C MET A 1 50.08 4.94 -43.44
N SER A 2 49.24 4.09 -44.07
CA SER A 2 48.90 2.69 -43.70
C SER A 2 48.24 2.57 -42.30
N SER A 3 47.27 1.70 -42.02
CA SER A 3 47.14 0.31 -42.45
C SER A 3 45.72 -0.25 -42.17
N LYS A 4 45.14 -0.84 -43.22
CA LYS A 4 44.42 -2.12 -43.32
C LYS A 4 43.02 -2.31 -42.68
N TYR A 5 42.08 -2.55 -43.60
CA TYR A 5 40.82 -3.29 -43.44
C TYR A 5 41.05 -4.79 -43.23
N ILE A 6 40.27 -5.40 -42.33
CA ILE A 6 40.06 -6.85 -42.26
C ILE A 6 38.54 -7.11 -42.26
N LYS A 7 38.12 -7.96 -43.20
CA LYS A 7 36.77 -8.53 -43.36
C LYS A 7 36.52 -9.61 -42.31
N PHE A 8 35.27 -9.78 -41.88
CA PHE A 8 34.81 -11.03 -41.29
C PHE A 8 33.46 -11.48 -41.85
N SER A 9 33.36 -12.80 -41.96
CA SER A 9 32.50 -13.59 -42.84
C SER A 9 31.08 -13.79 -42.31
N MET A 10 30.14 -13.96 -43.25
CA MET A 10 28.78 -14.40 -42.98
C MET A 10 28.64 -15.84 -43.49
N PHE A 11 28.32 -16.77 -42.58
CA PHE A 11 28.06 -18.18 -42.90
C PHE A 11 26.54 -18.38 -42.97
N VAL A 12 26.05 -18.84 -44.12
CA VAL A 12 24.68 -19.33 -44.31
C VAL A 12 24.76 -20.85 -44.29
N VAL A 13 24.00 -21.50 -43.41
CA VAL A 13 23.75 -22.94 -43.47
C VAL A 13 22.25 -23.17 -43.54
N THR A 14 21.82 -23.74 -44.64
CA THR A 14 20.49 -24.28 -44.87
C THR A 14 20.51 -25.77 -44.53
N VAL A 15 19.59 -26.24 -43.70
CA VAL A 15 19.23 -27.67 -43.63
C VAL A 15 17.72 -27.77 -43.56
N LEU A 16 17.15 -28.40 -44.59
CA LEU A 16 15.78 -28.89 -44.66
C LEU A 16 15.70 -30.25 -43.98
N LEU A 17 14.66 -30.50 -43.19
CA LEU A 17 14.18 -31.86 -42.93
C LEU A 17 12.67 -31.88 -42.82
N ILE A 18 12.07 -32.56 -43.79
CA ILE A 18 10.64 -32.86 -43.92
C ILE A 18 10.41 -34.21 -43.24
N LEU A 19 9.48 -34.28 -42.27
CA LEU A 19 8.76 -35.51 -41.95
C LEU A 19 7.30 -35.20 -41.55
N SER A 20 6.42 -35.42 -42.53
CA SER A 20 5.10 -36.06 -42.48
C SER A 20 4.34 -36.17 -41.14
N PHE A 21 3.16 -35.54 -41.11
CA PHE A 21 2.06 -35.75 -40.18
C PHE A 21 1.43 -37.16 -40.27
N PRO A 22 0.87 -37.67 -39.16
CA PRO A 22 -0.42 -38.35 -39.18
C PRO A 22 -1.50 -37.43 -38.60
N LYS A 23 -2.59 -37.29 -39.37
CA LYS A 23 -3.86 -36.71 -38.95
C LYS A 23 -4.44 -37.59 -37.84
N ASN A 24 -4.74 -37.00 -36.69
CA ASN A 24 -5.87 -37.41 -35.86
C ASN A 24 -6.47 -36.16 -35.23
N LEU A 25 -7.67 -35.81 -35.70
CA LEU A 25 -8.56 -34.89 -35.02
C LEU A 25 -8.94 -35.51 -33.67
N ILE A 26 -8.66 -34.79 -32.58
CA ILE A 26 -9.43 -34.91 -31.34
C ILE A 26 -9.81 -33.50 -30.91
N PHE A 27 -11.10 -33.34 -30.65
CA PHE A 27 -11.81 -32.11 -30.37
C PHE A 27 -11.25 -31.36 -29.16
N ALA A 28 -11.31 -30.02 -29.26
CA ALA A 28 -11.08 -29.09 -28.17
C ALA A 28 -12.04 -29.38 -27.00
N ASN A 29 -11.47 -29.78 -25.87
CA ASN A 29 -12.00 -29.42 -24.57
C ASN A 29 -10.87 -28.69 -23.85
N GLU A 30 -11.13 -27.42 -23.53
CA GLU A 30 -10.24 -26.53 -22.80
C GLU A 30 -9.79 -27.19 -21.51
N LEU A 31 -8.52 -27.59 -21.48
CA LEU A 31 -7.80 -27.90 -20.26
C LEU A 31 -7.60 -26.60 -19.49
N ILE A 32 -8.52 -26.37 -18.55
CA ILE A 32 -8.37 -25.42 -17.45
C ILE A 32 -7.07 -25.79 -16.72
N THR A 33 -6.00 -25.07 -16.98
CA THR A 33 -4.78 -25.14 -16.19
C THR A 33 -5.08 -24.56 -14.81
N LYS A 34 -5.35 -25.46 -13.86
CA LYS A 34 -5.30 -25.21 -12.42
C LYS A 34 -3.93 -24.66 -12.06
N THR A 35 -3.81 -23.34 -11.95
CA THR A 35 -2.73 -22.73 -11.18
C THR A 35 -2.96 -23.02 -9.70
N SER A 36 -1.93 -23.60 -9.08
CA SER A 36 -1.84 -23.98 -7.68
C SER A 36 -2.10 -22.79 -6.75
N GLN A 37 -3.35 -22.64 -6.28
CA GLN A 37 -3.66 -21.95 -5.04
C GLN A 37 -3.27 -22.86 -3.87
N ASN A 38 -2.02 -22.76 -3.43
CA ASN A 38 -1.59 -23.21 -2.11
C ASN A 38 -0.98 -22.02 -1.36
N GLY A 39 -1.74 -20.93 -1.26
CA GLY A 39 -1.65 -20.02 -0.12
C GLY A 39 -2.69 -20.51 0.87
N LEU A 40 -2.25 -21.04 2.00
CA LEU A 40 -3.12 -21.54 3.07
C LEU A 40 -3.91 -20.36 3.65
N LEU A 41 -5.03 -20.00 3.02
CA LEU A 41 -6.06 -19.21 3.68
C LEU A 41 -6.61 -20.08 4.80
N LEU A 42 -6.21 -19.78 6.04
CA LEU A 42 -6.88 -20.36 7.19
C LEU A 42 -8.36 -19.96 7.10
N PRO A 43 -9.29 -20.94 7.07
CA PRO A 43 -10.71 -20.62 6.94
C PRO A 43 -11.14 -19.79 8.15
N VAL A 44 -11.93 -18.76 7.90
CA VAL A 44 -12.49 -17.79 8.88
C VAL A 44 -13.09 -18.48 10.12
N THR A 45 -13.59 -19.71 9.97
CA THR A 45 -14.11 -20.55 11.05
C THR A 45 -13.08 -21.00 12.09
N ARG A 46 -11.77 -21.01 11.77
CA ARG A 46 -10.70 -21.34 12.74
C ARG A 46 -10.26 -20.13 13.58
N GLN A 47 -10.35 -18.90 13.06
CA GLN A 47 -10.04 -17.69 13.82
C GLN A 47 -11.01 -17.49 14.99
N ASN A 48 -12.29 -17.80 14.79
CA ASN A 48 -13.31 -17.71 15.85
C ASN A 48 -13.10 -18.74 16.98
N LYS A 49 -12.43 -19.86 16.72
CA LYS A 49 -12.19 -20.92 17.74
C LYS A 49 -11.00 -20.62 18.65
N VAL A 50 -10.07 -19.74 18.23
CA VAL A 50 -8.93 -19.27 19.05
C VAL A 50 -9.37 -18.20 20.07
N LEU A 51 -10.57 -17.63 19.91
CA LEU A 51 -11.16 -16.63 20.82
C LEU A 51 -12.04 -17.23 21.93
N ALA A 52 -12.07 -18.57 22.07
CA ALA A 52 -12.68 -19.21 23.23
C ALA A 52 -11.87 -18.88 24.50
N VAL A 53 -12.37 -17.88 25.21
CA VAL A 53 -11.97 -17.36 26.53
C VAL A 53 -11.19 -18.36 27.40
N SER A 54 -9.86 -18.28 27.40
CA SER A 54 -9.04 -18.70 28.54
C SER A 54 -8.78 -17.48 29.42
N LYS A 55 -9.16 -17.56 30.69
CA LYS A 55 -9.13 -16.46 31.68
C LYS A 55 -7.74 -15.80 31.81
N ASP A 56 -7.73 -14.51 31.53
CA ASP A 56 -6.87 -13.36 31.91
C ASP A 56 -5.41 -13.48 32.39
N GLU A 57 -4.89 -14.57 32.97
CA GLU A 57 -3.54 -14.53 33.58
C GLU A 57 -2.41 -14.94 32.61
N THR A 58 -2.58 -16.06 31.88
CA THR A 58 -1.56 -16.55 30.94
C THR A 58 -1.29 -15.56 29.81
N ARG A 59 -2.32 -14.81 29.42
CA ARG A 59 -2.22 -13.81 28.36
C ARG A 59 -1.51 -12.54 28.82
N VAL A 60 -1.79 -12.07 30.04
CA VAL A 60 -1.06 -10.95 30.65
C VAL A 60 0.42 -11.27 30.79
N LEU A 61 0.76 -12.49 31.25
CA LEU A 61 2.14 -12.98 31.29
C LEU A 61 2.80 -13.00 29.90
N SER A 62 2.10 -13.47 28.85
CA SER A 62 2.64 -13.44 27.48
C SER A 62 2.90 -12.02 26.96
N ASN A 63 2.07 -11.04 27.36
CA ASN A 63 2.23 -9.64 26.96
C ASN A 63 3.49 -9.04 27.60
N GLU A 64 3.63 -9.19 28.92
CA GLU A 64 4.79 -8.67 29.65
C GLU A 64 6.08 -9.34 29.20
N ILE A 65 6.06 -10.65 28.93
CA ILE A 65 7.25 -11.39 28.49
C ILE A 65 7.68 -10.97 27.09
N TYR A 66 6.76 -10.91 26.11
CA TYR A 66 7.14 -10.62 24.73
C TYR A 66 7.22 -9.13 24.42
N TYR A 67 6.19 -8.35 24.78
CA TYR A 67 6.09 -6.94 24.42
C TYR A 67 6.73 -6.01 25.45
N GLY A 68 6.86 -6.43 26.71
CA GLY A 68 7.30 -5.58 27.83
C GLY A 68 8.64 -4.86 27.61
N ASN A 69 9.56 -5.47 26.86
CA ASN A 69 10.86 -4.86 26.53
C ASN A 69 10.92 -4.21 25.14
N LYS A 70 9.83 -4.26 24.36
CA LYS A 70 9.78 -3.79 22.97
C LYS A 70 9.48 -2.30 22.88
N ARG A 71 10.03 -1.68 21.85
CA ARG A 71 9.76 -0.30 21.43
C ARG A 71 8.92 -0.36 20.17
N ILE A 72 7.65 0.03 20.31
CA ILE A 72 6.64 -0.01 19.25
C ILE A 72 6.49 1.39 18.64
N LEU A 73 6.54 1.46 17.32
CA LEU A 73 6.24 2.67 16.55
C LEU A 73 4.95 2.47 15.77
N ILE A 74 3.98 3.36 15.93
CA ILE A 74 2.77 3.40 15.11
C ILE A 74 2.94 4.50 14.06
N ILE A 75 2.76 4.11 12.80
CA ILE A 75 2.71 5.02 11.66
C ILE A 75 1.34 4.86 11.03
N GLY A 76 0.60 5.95 10.98
CA GLY A 76 -0.74 5.92 10.42
C GLY A 76 -1.34 7.29 10.19
N ASP A 77 -2.66 7.33 10.11
CA ASP A 77 -3.41 8.54 9.81
C ASP A 77 -4.15 9.12 11.03
N SER A 78 -5.32 9.74 10.83
CA SER A 78 -6.14 10.32 11.89
C SER A 78 -6.61 9.28 12.91
N LEU A 79 -6.80 8.02 12.50
CA LEU A 79 -7.16 6.94 13.41
C LEU A 79 -6.03 6.65 14.41
N SER A 80 -4.80 6.63 13.91
CA SER A 80 -3.58 6.48 14.68
C SER A 80 -3.18 7.72 15.48
N VAL A 81 -3.70 8.90 15.12
CA VAL A 81 -3.67 10.08 16.00
C VAL A 81 -4.69 9.95 17.13
N GLY A 82 -5.81 9.28 16.88
CA GLY A 82 -6.92 9.11 17.82
C GLY A 82 -8.01 10.18 17.70
N TRP A 83 -8.14 10.78 16.51
CA TRP A 83 -9.17 11.77 16.20
C TRP A 83 -10.55 11.11 16.07
N ASP A 84 -11.59 11.67 16.67
CA ASP A 84 -12.97 11.15 16.57
C ASP A 84 -13.85 11.90 15.57
N GLY A 85 -13.29 12.89 14.87
CA GLY A 85 -14.04 13.84 14.06
C GLY A 85 -14.11 15.24 14.64
N THR A 86 -13.91 15.37 15.96
CA THR A 86 -14.05 16.64 16.69
C THR A 86 -12.88 16.95 17.63
N GLN A 87 -12.27 15.93 18.21
CA GLN A 87 -11.13 16.06 19.12
C GLN A 87 -10.25 14.80 19.11
N VAL A 88 -9.04 14.92 19.65
CA VAL A 88 -8.20 13.75 19.93
C VAL A 88 -8.66 13.14 21.25
N LEU A 89 -9.13 11.90 21.21
CA LEU A 89 -9.62 11.20 22.39
C LEU A 89 -8.47 10.70 23.26
N LYS A 90 -8.60 10.88 24.59
CA LYS A 90 -7.60 10.38 25.56
C LYS A 90 -7.46 8.86 25.52
N ASP A 91 -8.57 8.14 25.33
CA ASP A 91 -8.58 6.68 25.26
C ASP A 91 -8.74 6.19 23.82
N ASN A 92 -8.00 6.80 22.89
CA ASN A 92 -7.85 6.32 21.52
C ASN A 92 -7.13 4.95 21.44
N TYR A 93 -7.12 4.32 20.26
CA TYR A 93 -6.55 2.97 20.15
C TYR A 93 -5.06 2.90 20.51
N PRO A 94 -4.17 3.84 20.11
CA PRO A 94 -2.77 3.79 20.52
C PRO A 94 -2.59 3.83 22.04
N THR A 95 -3.33 4.71 22.73
CA THR A 95 -3.23 4.88 24.18
C THR A 95 -3.74 3.65 24.93
N VAL A 96 -4.86 3.08 24.48
CA VAL A 96 -5.41 1.84 25.06
C VAL A 96 -4.49 0.66 24.75
N LEU A 97 -3.98 0.54 23.52
CA LEU A 97 -3.06 -0.53 23.11
C LEU A 97 -1.78 -0.52 23.93
N LYS A 98 -1.22 0.66 24.21
CA LYS A 98 -0.06 0.83 25.10
C LYS A 98 -0.31 0.21 26.47
N ARG A 99 -1.49 0.44 27.06
CA ARG A 99 -1.85 -0.15 28.36
C ARG A 99 -2.06 -1.66 28.28
N LEU A 100 -2.62 -2.17 27.18
CA LEU A 100 -2.91 -3.60 27.01
C LEU A 100 -1.64 -4.45 26.77
N LEU A 101 -0.71 -3.95 25.96
CA LEU A 101 0.54 -4.65 25.63
C LEU A 101 1.67 -4.34 26.63
N ASN A 102 1.57 -3.23 27.35
CA ASN A 102 2.57 -2.74 28.30
C ASN A 102 4.03 -2.73 27.75
N PRO A 103 4.30 -2.19 26.54
CA PRO A 103 5.65 -2.21 25.97
C PRO A 103 6.56 -1.17 26.62
N ARG A 104 7.87 -1.34 26.49
CA ARG A 104 8.86 -0.35 26.95
C ARG A 104 8.55 1.04 26.43
N THR A 105 8.24 1.15 25.14
CA THR A 105 7.66 2.37 24.55
C THR A 105 6.63 2.02 23.50
N LEU A 106 5.61 2.87 23.37
CA LEU A 106 4.73 2.92 22.20
C LEU A 106 4.62 4.39 21.80
N ASN A 107 5.07 4.69 20.58
CA ASN A 107 5.10 6.04 20.03
C ASN A 107 4.26 6.11 18.76
N ASN A 108 3.34 7.06 18.65
CA ASN A 108 2.54 7.35 17.46
C ASN A 108 2.80 8.76 16.90
N SER A 109 3.90 9.43 17.28
CA SER A 109 4.22 10.80 16.86
C SER A 109 4.46 10.99 15.36
N PHE A 110 4.59 9.89 14.61
CA PHE A 110 4.71 9.89 13.15
C PHE A 110 3.40 9.49 12.45
N SER A 111 2.30 9.50 13.18
CA SER A 111 0.95 9.43 12.63
C SER A 111 0.40 10.83 12.40
N SER A 112 -0.38 11.03 11.34
CA SER A 112 -0.87 12.36 10.98
C SER A 112 -2.24 12.32 10.33
N ALA A 113 -3.15 13.19 10.75
CA ALA A 113 -4.47 13.27 10.13
C ALA A 113 -4.39 13.54 8.63
N GLY A 114 -5.20 12.82 7.84
CA GLY A 114 -5.21 12.93 6.38
C GLY A 114 -4.03 12.27 5.66
N SER A 115 -3.15 11.55 6.37
CA SER A 115 -2.02 10.85 5.76
C SER A 115 -2.49 9.83 4.73
N GLN A 116 -1.87 9.85 3.55
CA GLN A 116 -2.11 8.92 2.45
C GLN A 116 -0.84 8.10 2.19
N ILE A 117 -1.01 6.86 1.73
CA ILE A 117 0.07 6.00 1.25
C ILE A 117 0.65 6.60 -0.03
N SER A 118 -0.22 7.01 -0.95
CA SER A 118 0.13 7.47 -2.29
C SER A 118 0.58 8.94 -2.37
N GLY A 119 0.68 9.61 -1.23
CA GLY A 119 1.03 11.03 -1.12
C GLY A 119 -0.21 11.94 -1.04
N ASN A 120 -0.04 13.10 -0.41
CA ASN A 120 -1.06 14.16 -0.41
C ASN A 120 -0.40 15.53 -0.63
N ASP A 121 -1.20 16.55 -0.92
CA ASP A 121 -0.76 17.94 -1.07
C ASP A 121 -1.20 18.83 0.11
N ASN A 122 -1.58 18.20 1.22
CA ASN A 122 -2.10 18.90 2.40
C ASN A 122 -1.00 19.24 3.39
N GLY A 123 -0.90 20.53 3.75
CA GLY A 123 -0.06 21.03 4.84
C GLY A 123 1.37 21.39 4.45
N THR A 124 2.07 22.09 5.34
CA THR A 124 3.51 22.36 5.25
C THR A 124 4.14 22.19 6.64
N PRO A 125 4.97 21.16 6.87
CA PRO A 125 5.38 20.13 5.91
C PRO A 125 4.22 19.19 5.53
N ILE A 126 4.39 18.46 4.43
CA ILE A 126 3.44 17.44 3.98
C ILE A 126 3.51 16.23 4.93
N PHE A 127 2.35 15.66 5.28
CA PHE A 127 2.22 14.55 6.22
C PHE A 127 1.62 13.29 5.61
N ASP A 128 2.19 12.81 4.50
CA ASP A 128 1.93 11.48 3.93
C ASP A 128 2.89 10.40 4.47
N LEU A 129 2.66 9.14 4.09
CA LEU A 129 3.48 8.01 4.51
C LEU A 129 4.96 8.18 4.12
N SER A 130 5.23 8.53 2.86
CA SER A 130 6.60 8.66 2.33
C SER A 130 7.41 9.72 3.06
N ASN A 131 6.79 10.85 3.39
CA ASN A 131 7.37 11.95 4.15
C ASN A 131 7.50 11.60 5.63
N ASN A 132 6.54 10.90 6.23
CA ASN A 132 6.64 10.37 7.59
C ASN A 132 7.81 9.39 7.73
N VAL A 133 7.94 8.41 6.82
CA VAL A 133 9.08 7.50 6.77
C VAL A 133 10.38 8.28 6.61
N SER A 134 10.44 9.28 5.72
CA SER A 134 11.65 10.11 5.57
C SER A 134 12.06 10.82 6.87
N ARG A 135 11.11 11.34 7.65
CA ARG A 135 11.37 11.94 8.97
C ARG A 135 11.87 10.91 9.98
N ILE A 136 11.26 9.73 10.02
CA ILE A 136 11.67 8.60 10.88
C ILE A 136 13.12 8.20 10.59
N LEU A 137 13.48 8.07 9.32
CA LEU A 137 14.83 7.68 8.90
C LEU A 137 15.87 8.74 9.26
N LYS A 138 15.53 10.03 9.17
CA LYS A 138 16.40 11.14 9.58
C LYS A 138 16.64 11.17 11.10
N GLY A 139 15.63 10.87 11.91
CA GLY A 139 15.66 10.99 13.36
C GLY A 139 16.27 9.80 14.13
N ASN A 140 16.84 8.80 13.44
CA ASN A 140 17.33 7.53 14.02
C ASN A 140 16.29 6.69 14.80
N THR A 141 15.04 7.12 14.96
CA THR A 141 13.98 6.40 15.70
C THR A 141 13.86 4.94 15.23
N ILE A 142 13.97 4.71 13.93
CA ILE A 142 13.82 3.38 13.34
C ILE A 142 14.87 2.37 13.81
N LYS A 143 16.12 2.81 14.05
CA LYS A 143 17.24 1.95 14.50
C LYS A 143 17.01 1.39 15.91
N HIS A 144 16.10 2.02 16.64
CA HIS A 144 15.72 1.71 18.00
C HIS A 144 14.27 1.27 18.09
N THR A 145 13.65 0.91 16.97
CA THR A 145 12.29 0.40 16.95
C THR A 145 12.36 -1.11 16.79
N ASP A 146 11.63 -1.84 17.62
CA ASP A 146 11.59 -3.31 17.53
C ASP A 146 10.39 -3.76 16.69
N ILE A 147 9.28 -3.00 16.77
CA ILE A 147 8.02 -3.30 16.06
C ILE A 147 7.45 -2.01 15.45
N VAL A 148 6.99 -2.08 14.20
CA VAL A 148 6.15 -1.07 13.56
C VAL A 148 4.73 -1.61 13.40
N VAL A 149 3.73 -0.78 13.71
CA VAL A 149 2.34 -0.99 13.33
C VAL A 149 1.99 0.02 12.24
N LEU A 150 1.59 -0.47 11.07
CA LEU A 150 1.13 0.34 9.94
C LEU A 150 -0.40 0.29 9.86
N GLU A 151 -1.05 1.41 10.15
CA GLU A 151 -2.51 1.57 10.06
C GLU A 151 -2.79 2.79 9.18
N ILE A 152 -3.00 2.55 7.88
CA ILE A 152 -3.12 3.63 6.90
C ILE A 152 -3.82 3.14 5.64
N GLY A 153 -4.50 4.05 4.95
CA GLY A 153 -5.00 3.85 3.59
C GLY A 153 -6.40 4.38 3.37
N ILE A 154 -7.17 4.69 4.41
CA ILE A 154 -8.56 5.16 4.22
C ILE A 154 -8.61 6.49 3.46
N ASN A 155 -7.61 7.35 3.66
CA ASN A 155 -7.49 8.60 2.93
C ASN A 155 -7.13 8.41 1.45
N ASP A 156 -6.49 7.30 1.07
CA ASP A 156 -6.24 6.97 -0.34
C ASP A 156 -7.57 6.67 -1.04
N LEU A 157 -8.48 5.95 -0.38
CA LEU A 157 -9.84 5.73 -0.87
C LEU A 157 -10.63 7.04 -0.96
N ASP A 158 -10.64 7.81 0.12
CA ASP A 158 -11.58 8.94 0.25
C ASP A 158 -11.12 10.17 -0.53
N TYR A 159 -9.81 10.44 -0.59
CA TYR A 159 -9.28 11.72 -1.05
C TYR A 159 -8.25 11.61 -2.17
N SER A 160 -7.68 10.43 -2.44
CA SER A 160 -6.70 10.27 -3.52
C SER A 160 -7.38 9.99 -4.85
N ARG A 161 -6.75 10.45 -5.93
CA ARG A 161 -7.07 10.06 -7.31
C ARG A 161 -6.03 9.13 -7.91
N ASN A 162 -5.09 8.67 -7.09
CA ASN A 162 -4.08 7.71 -7.52
C ASN A 162 -4.72 6.35 -7.80
N ASN A 163 -4.24 5.67 -8.84
CA ASN A 163 -4.63 4.29 -9.09
C ASN A 163 -4.10 3.34 -8.00
N LEU A 164 -4.76 2.20 -7.84
CA LEU A 164 -4.48 1.25 -6.77
C LEU A 164 -3.08 0.64 -6.84
N GLY A 165 -2.57 0.38 -8.05
CA GLY A 165 -1.22 -0.14 -8.24
C GLY A 165 -0.14 0.82 -7.74
N TYR A 166 -0.35 2.14 -7.91
CA TYR A 166 0.54 3.15 -7.35
C TYR A 166 0.50 3.20 -5.82
N VAL A 167 -0.68 3.04 -5.21
CA VAL A 167 -0.83 2.87 -3.74
C VAL A 167 0.00 1.68 -3.25
N GLN A 168 -0.12 0.53 -3.93
CA GLN A 168 0.65 -0.68 -3.58
C GLN A 168 2.16 -0.46 -3.68
N GLN A 169 2.63 0.16 -4.77
CA GLN A 169 4.04 0.47 -4.96
C GLN A 169 4.59 1.39 -3.86
N LYS A 170 3.82 2.40 -3.45
CA LYS A 170 4.24 3.31 -2.39
C LYS A 170 4.27 2.64 -1.02
N LEU A 171 3.30 1.78 -0.70
CA LEU A 171 3.36 0.98 0.53
C LEU A 171 4.59 0.05 0.50
N GLN A 172 4.80 -0.69 -0.59
CA GLN A 172 5.93 -1.59 -0.76
C GLN A 172 7.27 -0.86 -0.59
N ALA A 173 7.46 0.27 -1.28
CA ALA A 173 8.69 1.04 -1.22
C ALA A 173 8.96 1.57 0.20
N ASN A 174 7.93 2.02 0.91
CA ASN A 174 8.08 2.50 2.29
C ASN A 174 8.40 1.38 3.28
N ILE A 175 7.80 0.19 3.13
CA ILE A 175 8.16 -0.99 3.93
C ILE A 175 9.64 -1.36 3.68
N GLN A 176 10.08 -1.42 2.43
CA GLN A 176 11.48 -1.69 2.07
C GLN A 176 12.44 -0.66 2.70
N ARG A 177 12.09 0.63 2.64
CA ARG A 177 12.90 1.70 3.25
C ARG A 177 13.04 1.52 4.77
N LEU A 178 11.97 1.15 5.47
CA LEU A 178 12.00 0.89 6.91
C LEU A 178 12.88 -0.34 7.24
N ARG A 179 12.72 -1.45 6.50
CA ARG A 179 13.52 -2.67 6.69
C ARG A 179 14.99 -2.45 6.34
N ASN A 180 15.30 -1.73 5.27
CA ASN A 180 16.68 -1.38 4.92
C ASN A 180 17.37 -0.58 6.02
N ALA A 181 16.64 0.29 6.72
CA ALA A 181 17.17 1.08 7.82
C ALA A 181 17.25 0.30 9.15
N ASN A 182 16.43 -0.75 9.31
CA ASN A 182 16.46 -1.67 10.43
C ASN A 182 16.04 -3.08 9.98
N PRO A 183 16.99 -3.95 9.58
CA PRO A 183 16.67 -5.28 9.05
C PRO A 183 16.03 -6.24 10.06
N ALA A 184 16.13 -5.94 11.36
CA ALA A 184 15.55 -6.75 12.43
C ALA A 184 14.11 -6.32 12.80
N ILE A 185 13.62 -5.21 12.24
CA ILE A 185 12.30 -4.68 12.58
C ILE A 185 11.21 -5.66 12.19
N LYS A 186 10.19 -5.76 13.04
CA LYS A 186 8.97 -6.51 12.74
C LYS A 186 7.84 -5.55 12.41
N ILE A 187 6.95 -5.93 11.50
CA ILE A 187 5.88 -5.06 11.02
C ILE A 187 4.55 -5.79 11.16
N PHE A 188 3.54 -5.09 11.66
CA PHE A 188 2.15 -5.51 11.64
C PHE A 188 1.34 -4.55 10.76
N GLY A 189 0.59 -5.09 9.80
CA GLY A 189 -0.34 -4.32 8.98
C GLY A 189 -1.75 -4.31 9.59
N ILE A 190 -2.40 -3.16 9.63
CA ILE A 190 -3.81 -3.01 9.97
C ILE A 190 -4.51 -2.42 8.76
N LEU A 191 -5.54 -3.11 8.26
CA LEU A 191 -6.32 -2.64 7.13
C LEU A 191 -7.25 -1.49 7.54
N PRO A 192 -7.55 -0.57 6.61
CA PRO A 192 -8.47 0.55 6.85
C PRO A 192 -9.84 0.10 7.38
N VAL A 193 -10.48 0.95 8.20
CA VAL A 193 -11.88 0.76 8.60
C VAL A 193 -12.85 1.07 7.45
N THR A 194 -14.14 0.84 7.66
CA THR A 194 -15.19 1.26 6.72
C THR A 194 -15.31 2.79 6.68
N SER A 195 -15.37 3.37 5.48
CA SER A 195 -15.67 4.80 5.28
C SER A 195 -17.08 5.01 4.72
N TYR A 196 -17.85 5.82 5.42
CA TYR A 196 -19.21 6.26 5.06
C TYR A 196 -19.22 7.63 4.36
N ILE A 197 -18.06 8.15 3.96
CA ILE A 197 -18.01 9.35 3.11
C ILE A 197 -18.72 9.04 1.78
N PRO A 198 -19.75 9.81 1.39
CA PRO A 198 -20.60 9.47 0.25
C PRO A 198 -19.89 9.58 -1.10
N ILE A 199 -18.96 10.52 -1.24
CA ILE A 199 -18.22 10.76 -2.48
C ILE A 199 -16.74 10.50 -2.22
N LYS A 200 -16.21 9.48 -2.87
CA LYS A 200 -14.80 9.09 -2.82
C LYS A 200 -14.09 9.59 -4.08
N GLN A 201 -12.85 10.07 -3.93
CA GLN A 201 -12.07 10.54 -5.08
C GLN A 201 -11.38 9.41 -5.84
N SER A 202 -11.18 8.26 -5.20
CA SER A 202 -10.58 7.10 -5.85
C SER A 202 -11.56 6.45 -6.83
N ASN A 203 -11.01 5.65 -7.74
CA ASN A 203 -11.77 4.86 -8.71
C ASN A 203 -11.90 3.38 -8.30
N TYR A 204 -11.65 3.07 -7.02
CA TYR A 204 -11.72 1.72 -6.47
C TYR A 204 -12.56 1.70 -5.19
N ALA A 205 -13.12 0.53 -4.87
CA ALA A 205 -13.89 0.30 -3.66
C ALA A 205 -13.00 -0.03 -2.45
N ILE A 206 -13.57 0.07 -1.24
CA ILE A 206 -12.87 -0.28 0.01
C ILE A 206 -12.33 -1.72 0.00
N ASP A 207 -13.08 -2.69 -0.52
CA ASP A 207 -12.64 -4.09 -0.56
C ASP A 207 -11.47 -4.30 -1.53
N GLN A 208 -11.44 -3.56 -2.64
CA GLN A 208 -10.31 -3.57 -3.57
C GLN A 208 -9.07 -2.98 -2.90
N LEU A 209 -9.22 -1.86 -2.17
CA LEU A 209 -8.13 -1.30 -1.39
C LEU A 209 -7.60 -2.29 -0.35
N LYS A 210 -8.48 -2.87 0.47
CA LYS A 210 -8.11 -3.86 1.49
C LYS A 210 -7.37 -5.05 0.90
N SER A 211 -7.89 -5.61 -0.20
CA SER A 211 -7.23 -6.71 -0.91
C SER A 211 -5.83 -6.31 -1.39
N ALA A 212 -5.71 -5.14 -2.02
CA ALA A 212 -4.43 -4.67 -2.54
C ALA A 212 -3.39 -4.39 -1.45
N LEU A 213 -3.80 -3.85 -0.30
CA LEU A 213 -2.90 -3.67 0.85
C LEU A 213 -2.50 -5.02 1.46
N THR A 214 -3.45 -5.96 1.58
CA THR A 214 -3.16 -7.34 2.02
C THR A 214 -2.13 -8.00 1.11
N ASP A 215 -2.27 -7.89 -0.21
CA ASP A 215 -1.29 -8.45 -1.17
C ASP A 215 0.11 -7.88 -0.93
N VAL A 216 0.21 -6.57 -0.68
CA VAL A 216 1.50 -5.96 -0.35
C VAL A 216 2.05 -6.55 0.95
N TYR A 217 1.30 -6.55 2.05
CA TYR A 217 1.77 -7.08 3.32
C TYR A 217 2.19 -8.56 3.20
N PHE A 218 1.37 -9.40 2.59
CA PHE A 218 1.67 -10.82 2.39
C PHE A 218 2.90 -11.06 1.51
N SER A 219 3.18 -10.18 0.55
CA SER A 219 4.40 -10.28 -0.25
C SER A 219 5.69 -10.11 0.56
N PHE A 220 5.62 -9.58 1.78
CA PHE A 220 6.73 -9.51 2.76
C PHE A 220 6.60 -10.55 3.88
N GLY A 221 5.59 -11.41 3.87
CA GLY A 221 5.25 -12.26 5.03
C GLY A 221 4.76 -11.47 6.25
N ILE A 222 4.32 -10.22 6.07
CA ILE A 222 3.82 -9.37 7.16
C ILE A 222 2.40 -9.83 7.54
N PRO A 223 2.12 -10.14 8.83
CA PRO A 223 0.77 -10.43 9.27
C PRO A 223 -0.12 -9.18 9.14
N VAL A 224 -1.34 -9.38 8.65
CA VAL A 224 -2.32 -8.32 8.44
C VAL A 224 -3.61 -8.56 9.24
N LEU A 225 -4.18 -7.50 9.81
CA LEU A 225 -5.43 -7.51 10.54
C LEU A 225 -6.48 -6.67 9.83
N ASN A 226 -7.64 -7.26 9.56
CA ASN A 226 -8.84 -6.51 9.23
C ASN A 226 -9.72 -6.36 10.48
N VAL A 227 -9.70 -5.19 11.11
CA VAL A 227 -10.45 -4.97 12.37
C VAL A 227 -11.97 -5.03 12.18
N THR A 228 -12.48 -4.76 10.97
CA THR A 228 -13.92 -4.78 10.66
C THR A 228 -14.52 -6.19 10.78
N ASP A 229 -13.71 -7.24 10.57
CA ASP A 229 -14.15 -8.63 10.74
C ASP A 229 -14.50 -8.96 12.20
N PHE A 230 -14.07 -8.11 13.14
CA PHE A 230 -14.35 -8.20 14.57
C PHE A 230 -15.36 -7.15 15.04
N GLY A 231 -16.15 -6.58 14.13
CA GLY A 231 -17.20 -5.63 14.46
C GLY A 231 -16.71 -4.22 14.80
N VAL A 232 -15.47 -3.87 14.46
CA VAL A 232 -14.93 -2.53 14.69
C VAL A 232 -15.34 -1.61 13.55
N ALA A 233 -16.02 -0.50 13.86
CA ALA A 233 -16.37 0.54 12.89
C ALA A 233 -17.21 0.02 11.70
N ASN A 234 -18.25 -0.80 11.98
CA ASN A 234 -19.12 -1.40 10.96
C ASN A 234 -20.45 -0.66 10.78
N SER A 235 -20.66 0.44 11.51
CA SER A 235 -21.82 1.32 11.34
C SER A 235 -21.45 2.79 11.57
N PRO A 236 -22.21 3.75 11.02
CA PRO A 236 -22.05 5.17 11.35
C PRO A 236 -22.17 5.45 12.87
N SER A 237 -22.96 4.68 13.61
CA SER A 237 -23.06 4.83 15.07
C SER A 237 -21.76 4.54 15.82
N ASP A 238 -20.87 3.74 15.23
CA ASP A 238 -19.55 3.42 15.81
C ASP A 238 -18.56 4.59 15.67
N LEU A 239 -18.92 5.64 14.94
CA LEU A 239 -18.06 6.74 14.56
C LEU A 239 -18.49 8.03 15.27
N GLY A 240 -17.53 8.87 15.64
CA GLY A 240 -17.79 10.17 16.27
C GLY A 240 -18.40 11.16 15.28
N ASP A 241 -17.80 11.27 14.09
CA ASP A 241 -18.29 12.09 12.97
C ASP A 241 -19.37 11.42 12.09
N LYS A 242 -19.69 10.15 12.35
CA LYS A 242 -20.59 9.33 11.51
C LYS A 242 -20.06 9.03 10.11
N LEU A 243 -18.79 9.34 9.83
CA LEU A 243 -18.19 9.21 8.50
C LEU A 243 -17.05 8.21 8.48
N VAL A 244 -16.01 8.39 9.30
CA VAL A 244 -14.84 7.50 9.27
C VAL A 244 -14.15 7.35 10.63
N HIS A 245 -14.24 8.35 11.50
CA HIS A 245 -13.43 8.40 12.71
C HIS A 245 -14.12 7.66 13.87
N PRO A 246 -13.53 6.59 14.44
CA PRO A 246 -14.12 5.85 15.55
C PRO A 246 -14.47 6.74 16.75
N ASN A 247 -15.61 6.46 17.40
CA ASN A 247 -15.90 7.05 18.70
C ASN A 247 -15.08 6.38 19.82
N GLN A 248 -15.20 6.90 21.04
CA GLN A 248 -14.47 6.40 22.22
C GLN A 248 -14.69 4.90 22.51
N LYS A 249 -15.92 4.39 22.38
CA LYS A 249 -16.22 2.97 22.61
C LYS A 249 -15.53 2.11 21.54
N THR A 250 -15.63 2.53 20.29
CA THR A 250 -15.06 1.83 19.14
C THR A 250 -13.54 1.81 19.17
N TYR A 251 -12.86 2.91 19.54
CA TYR A 251 -11.40 2.90 19.70
C TYR A 251 -10.92 1.93 20.79
N ARG A 252 -11.64 1.81 21.90
CA ARG A 252 -11.32 0.82 22.95
C ARG A 252 -11.48 -0.61 22.44
N GLN A 253 -12.52 -0.87 21.64
CA GLN A 253 -12.72 -2.18 20.99
C GLN A 253 -11.60 -2.46 19.97
N MET A 254 -11.27 -1.49 19.12
CA MET A 254 -10.18 -1.57 18.15
C MET A 254 -8.85 -1.94 18.83
N ALA A 255 -8.48 -1.27 19.92
CA ALA A 255 -7.27 -1.59 20.68
C ALA A 255 -7.27 -3.01 21.26
N LYS A 256 -8.42 -3.48 21.76
CA LYS A 256 -8.55 -4.86 22.27
C LYS A 256 -8.38 -5.88 21.14
N VAL A 257 -9.02 -5.67 19.99
CA VAL A 257 -8.88 -6.54 18.83
C VAL A 257 -7.43 -6.59 18.36
N ILE A 258 -6.78 -5.42 18.21
CA ILE A 258 -5.37 -5.32 17.81
C ILE A 258 -4.47 -6.05 18.82
N SER A 259 -4.62 -5.79 20.12
CA SER A 259 -3.82 -6.46 21.16
C SER A 259 -3.98 -7.98 21.12
N ASN A 260 -5.23 -8.48 21.05
CA ASN A 260 -5.51 -9.91 20.98
C ASN A 260 -4.85 -10.56 19.76
N TRP A 261 -4.96 -9.89 18.61
CA TRP A 261 -4.42 -10.39 17.36
C TRP A 261 -2.89 -10.38 17.35
N MET A 262 -2.24 -9.30 17.80
CA MET A 262 -0.78 -9.21 17.92
C MET A 262 -0.24 -10.31 18.85
N ASN A 263 -0.89 -10.57 19.97
CA ASN A 263 -0.52 -11.65 20.89
C ASN A 263 -0.66 -13.06 20.29
N SER A 264 -1.57 -13.22 19.32
CA SER A 264 -1.79 -14.51 18.66
C SER A 264 -0.85 -14.73 17.47
N ASN A 265 -0.21 -13.66 16.96
CA ASN A 265 0.55 -13.67 15.70
C ASN A 265 2.02 -13.28 15.85
N TYR A 266 2.52 -13.04 17.06
CA TYR A 266 3.93 -12.64 17.25
C TYR A 266 4.92 -13.69 16.71
N ILE A 267 4.54 -14.97 16.70
CA ILE A 267 5.37 -16.05 16.14
C ILE A 267 5.51 -15.91 14.62
N MET A 268 4.46 -15.44 13.92
CA MET A 268 4.46 -15.30 12.46
C MET A 268 5.45 -14.23 11.96
N LEU A 269 5.95 -13.38 12.87
CA LEU A 269 6.96 -12.38 12.54
C LEU A 269 8.32 -13.00 12.18
N SER A 270 8.58 -14.28 12.49
CA SER A 270 9.83 -14.95 12.10
C SER A 270 9.99 -15.08 10.58
N ASP A 271 8.88 -15.10 9.85
CA ASP A 271 8.84 -15.44 8.42
C ASP A 271 8.82 -14.19 7.51
N GLU A 272 8.86 -13.01 8.13
CA GLU A 272 8.94 -11.74 7.43
C GLU A 272 10.24 -11.63 6.60
N HIS A 273 10.10 -11.24 5.33
CA HIS A 273 11.18 -11.14 4.36
C HIS A 273 10.96 -9.94 3.42
N ASP A 274 11.96 -9.62 2.61
CA ASP A 274 11.81 -8.57 1.59
C ASP A 274 11.00 -9.10 0.40
N SER A 275 9.99 -8.33 0.01
CA SER A 275 9.13 -8.66 -1.12
C SER A 275 9.90 -8.62 -2.45
N LYS A 276 9.69 -9.67 -3.26
CA LYS A 276 10.13 -9.75 -4.67
C LYS A 276 8.99 -9.53 -5.65
N GLN A 277 7.77 -9.29 -5.15
CA GLN A 277 6.59 -9.12 -5.98
C GLN A 277 6.62 -7.77 -6.70
N LEU A 278 6.19 -7.75 -7.96
CA LEU A 278 6.04 -6.51 -8.73
C LEU A 278 4.57 -6.09 -8.73
N PHE A 279 4.27 -4.95 -8.12
CA PHE A 279 2.94 -4.34 -8.18
C PHE A 279 2.85 -3.41 -9.39
N SER A 280 1.77 -3.55 -10.16
CA SER A 280 1.63 -2.84 -11.43
C SER A 280 0.76 -1.60 -11.31
N SER A 281 1.35 -0.41 -11.45
CA SER A 281 0.64 0.85 -11.64
C SER A 281 0.21 1.01 -13.10
N ASN A 282 -1.08 1.24 -13.28
CA ASN A 282 -1.71 1.49 -14.57
C ASN A 282 -2.71 2.65 -14.41
N GLY A 283 -2.55 3.67 -15.25
CA GLY A 283 -3.42 4.84 -15.28
C GLY A 283 -2.82 6.06 -14.62
N TRP A 284 -3.70 6.99 -14.26
CA TRP A 284 -3.34 8.27 -13.67
C TRP A 284 -2.77 8.12 -12.26
N GLN A 285 -1.75 8.93 -11.97
CA GLN A 285 -1.15 9.04 -10.64
C GLN A 285 -0.55 10.44 -10.45
N LYS A 286 -0.37 10.84 -9.20
CA LYS A 286 0.36 12.02 -8.75
C LYS A 286 1.59 11.58 -7.96
N ASN A 287 2.73 12.14 -8.30
CA ASN A 287 3.95 11.95 -7.52
C ASN A 287 3.99 12.85 -6.28
N GLU A 288 5.01 12.67 -5.43
CA GLU A 288 5.21 13.47 -4.20
C GLU A 288 5.45 14.97 -4.47
N SER A 289 5.73 15.34 -5.73
CA SER A 289 5.82 16.75 -6.16
C SER A 289 4.48 17.29 -6.68
N ASN A 290 3.38 16.58 -6.43
CA ASN A 290 2.03 16.88 -6.91
C ASN A 290 1.92 16.97 -8.45
N GLN A 291 2.80 16.28 -9.17
CA GLN A 291 2.78 16.26 -10.63
C GLN A 291 1.98 15.05 -11.10
N TRP A 292 0.98 15.30 -11.95
CA TRP A 292 0.25 14.24 -12.63
C TRP A 292 1.17 13.49 -13.59
N GLN A 293 1.04 12.19 -13.63
CA GLN A 293 1.74 11.27 -14.52
C GLN A 293 0.75 10.18 -14.96
N TYR A 294 1.09 9.47 -16.03
CA TYR A 294 0.32 8.32 -16.49
C TYR A 294 1.25 7.11 -16.63
N ALA A 295 0.84 5.97 -16.10
CA ALA A 295 1.60 4.73 -16.16
C ALA A 295 0.89 3.69 -17.04
N VAL A 296 1.67 2.95 -17.83
CA VAL A 296 1.22 1.75 -18.55
C VAL A 296 2.22 0.64 -18.26
N ASN A 297 1.77 -0.44 -17.63
CA ASN A 297 2.60 -1.57 -17.20
C ASN A 297 3.85 -1.11 -16.44
N ASN A 298 3.70 -0.24 -15.44
CA ASN A 298 4.79 0.38 -14.67
C ASN A 298 5.69 1.37 -15.41
N VAL A 299 5.44 1.64 -16.69
CA VAL A 299 6.21 2.60 -17.46
C VAL A 299 5.48 3.94 -17.49
N LEU A 300 6.14 4.96 -16.93
CA LEU A 300 5.65 6.34 -17.02
C LEU A 300 5.73 6.83 -18.45
N GLN A 301 4.62 7.36 -18.96
CA GLN A 301 4.53 7.90 -20.31
C GLN A 301 5.32 9.21 -20.44
N SER A 302 5.82 9.47 -21.64
CA SER A 302 6.49 10.72 -22.04
C SER A 302 6.06 11.11 -23.45
N ASP A 303 6.22 12.37 -23.81
CA ASP A 303 5.80 12.90 -25.10
C ASP A 303 4.27 12.80 -25.27
N TYR A 304 3.81 12.78 -26.52
CA TYR A 304 2.40 12.75 -26.87
C TYR A 304 1.79 11.35 -26.70
N HIS A 305 0.65 11.27 -26.03
CA HIS A 305 -0.16 10.06 -25.94
C HIS A 305 -1.65 10.37 -26.01
N GLU A 306 -2.41 9.49 -26.66
CA GLU A 306 -3.86 9.50 -26.61
C GLU A 306 -4.35 8.57 -25.49
N ILE A 307 -5.14 9.11 -24.56
CA ILE A 307 -5.70 8.39 -23.42
C ILE A 307 -7.20 8.64 -23.42
N ASN A 308 -7.99 7.58 -23.57
CA ASN A 308 -9.47 7.64 -23.62
C ASN A 308 -9.99 8.68 -24.63
N GLY A 309 -9.43 8.70 -25.84
CA GLY A 309 -9.85 9.60 -26.92
C GLY A 309 -9.42 11.06 -26.75
N ARG A 310 -8.51 11.35 -25.81
CA ARG A 310 -7.97 12.70 -25.57
C ARG A 310 -6.47 12.69 -25.66
N GLY A 311 -5.89 13.68 -26.35
CA GLY A 311 -4.45 13.85 -26.47
C GLY A 311 -3.87 14.53 -25.22
N TYR A 312 -2.76 14.01 -24.73
CA TYR A 312 -1.98 14.54 -23.61
C TYR A 312 -0.51 14.63 -24.00
N TYR A 313 0.23 15.53 -23.35
CA TYR A 313 1.68 15.60 -23.48
C TYR A 313 2.35 15.50 -22.12
N PHE A 314 3.32 14.59 -21.99
CA PHE A 314 4.10 14.38 -20.78
C PHE A 314 5.53 14.83 -21.02
N ASP A 315 6.09 15.60 -20.10
CA ASP A 315 7.46 16.09 -20.19
C ASP A 315 8.46 14.90 -20.24
N PRO A 316 9.34 14.79 -21.25
CA PRO A 316 10.17 13.60 -21.41
C PRO A 316 11.17 13.36 -20.28
N LYS A 317 11.57 14.43 -19.57
CA LYS A 317 12.54 14.37 -18.48
C LYS A 317 11.89 14.03 -17.15
N THR A 318 10.79 14.70 -16.83
CA THR A 318 10.12 14.60 -15.52
C THR A 318 8.95 13.63 -15.53
N LYS A 319 8.49 13.21 -16.72
CA LYS A 319 7.28 12.42 -16.96
C LYS A 319 5.99 13.09 -16.47
N ALA A 320 6.06 14.37 -16.11
CA ALA A 320 4.94 15.14 -15.62
C ALA A 320 4.02 15.56 -16.77
N LEU A 321 2.72 15.46 -16.56
CA LEU A 321 1.71 16.00 -17.45
C LEU A 321 1.92 17.50 -17.61
N VAL A 322 1.95 17.94 -18.86
CA VAL A 322 2.03 19.35 -19.21
C VAL A 322 0.63 19.96 -19.16
N THR A 323 0.49 21.06 -18.43
CA THR A 323 -0.75 21.87 -18.33
C THR A 323 -0.47 23.35 -18.61
N ASN A 324 -1.50 24.07 -19.04
CA ASN A 324 -1.53 25.54 -19.24
C ASN A 324 -0.39 26.13 -20.08
N ARG A 325 0.08 25.44 -21.13
CA ARG A 325 1.17 25.94 -21.99
C ARG A 325 1.09 25.44 -23.42
N ASN A 326 1.73 26.17 -24.33
CA ASN A 326 1.89 25.74 -25.71
C ASN A 326 2.92 24.61 -25.82
N ILE A 327 2.66 23.66 -26.70
CA ILE A 327 3.54 22.53 -27.01
C ILE A 327 3.79 22.52 -28.51
N ASN A 328 5.06 22.40 -28.90
CA ASN A 328 5.46 22.11 -30.27
C ASN A 328 5.95 20.66 -30.31
N TYR A 329 5.26 19.80 -31.03
CA TYR A 329 5.61 18.38 -31.14
C TYR A 329 5.36 17.88 -32.56
N LEU A 330 6.37 17.27 -33.18
CA LEU A 330 6.35 16.78 -34.57
C LEU A 330 5.80 17.81 -35.56
N GLY A 331 6.26 19.06 -35.46
CA GLY A 331 5.84 20.17 -36.34
C GLY A 331 4.44 20.73 -36.09
N ASN A 332 3.66 20.13 -35.18
CA ASN A 332 2.34 20.62 -34.80
C ASN A 332 2.42 21.50 -33.55
N ARG A 333 1.58 22.54 -33.51
CA ARG A 333 1.41 23.42 -32.35
C ARG A 333 0.11 23.08 -31.63
N TRP A 334 0.24 22.77 -30.36
CA TRP A 334 -0.87 22.44 -29.47
C TRP A 334 -0.88 23.40 -28.29
N TYR A 335 -2.02 23.51 -27.62
CA TYR A 335 -2.11 24.10 -26.30
C TYR A 335 -2.66 23.09 -25.31
N ALA A 336 -1.90 22.81 -24.24
CA ALA A 336 -2.36 22.01 -23.13
C ALA A 336 -3.20 22.88 -22.19
N ASP A 337 -4.44 22.49 -21.95
CA ASP A 337 -5.34 23.22 -21.06
C ASP A 337 -5.01 22.99 -19.57
N LYS A 338 -5.89 23.46 -18.68
CA LYS A 338 -5.73 23.30 -17.21
C LYS A 338 -5.77 21.85 -16.74
N THR A 339 -6.36 20.96 -17.53
CA THR A 339 -6.44 19.52 -17.28
C THR A 339 -5.38 18.73 -18.05
N GLY A 340 -4.57 19.42 -18.87
CA GLY A 340 -3.53 18.84 -19.70
C GLY A 340 -4.01 18.26 -21.03
N VAL A 341 -5.30 18.42 -21.36
CA VAL A 341 -5.84 18.01 -22.65
C VAL A 341 -5.29 18.93 -23.73
N LEU A 342 -4.77 18.35 -24.80
CA LEU A 342 -4.23 19.08 -25.93
C LEU A 342 -5.36 19.55 -26.87
N LEU A 343 -5.38 20.85 -27.10
CA LEU A 343 -6.26 21.52 -28.05
C LEU A 343 -5.40 21.91 -29.26
N LYS A 344 -5.84 21.51 -30.45
CA LYS A 344 -5.15 21.89 -31.70
C LYS A 344 -5.25 23.40 -31.87
N ARG A 345 -4.11 24.03 -32.15
CA ARG A 345 -4.06 25.47 -32.48
C ARG A 345 -3.91 25.70 -33.97
#